data_AF-A0A356X1E0-F1
#
_entry.id   AF-A0A356X1E0-F1
#
_cell.length_a   1.000
_cell.length_b   1.000
_cell.length_c   1.000
_cell.angle_alpha   90.00
_cell.angle_beta   90.00
_cell.angle_gamma   90.00
#
_symmetry.space_group_name_H-M   'P 1'
#
loop_
_entity.id
_entity.type
_entity.pdbx_description
1 polymer ?
#
loop_
_entity_poly.entity_id
_entity_poly.type
_entity_poly.pdbx_seq_one_letter_code
_entity_poly.pdbx_strand_id
1 'polypeptide(L)'
;VGAGKSALTEHIKSALDGLSYYHLKNDPQRGEPLQLLPRSLRKQFEDLLSVKIDGDISPVARWNLLNDYSGKYENFDVVQSTFSQRGRRG
;
A
#
# COMPACT_ATOMS: atom_id res chain seq x y z
N VAL A 1 4.51 -30.94 -13.13
CA VAL A 1 3.66 -29.79 -13.53
C VAL A 1 2.24 -30.14 -13.12
N GLY A 2 1.54 -29.31 -12.33
CA GLY A 2 0.16 -29.61 -11.87
C GLY A 2 -0.17 -29.37 -10.38
N ALA A 3 0.64 -28.64 -9.61
CA ALA A 3 0.38 -28.42 -8.17
C ALA A 3 -0.65 -27.31 -7.86
N GLY A 4 -1.50 -26.90 -8.82
CA GLY A 4 -2.55 -25.90 -8.59
C GLY A 4 -2.10 -24.44 -8.40
N LYS A 5 -0.79 -24.13 -8.45
CA LYS A 5 -0.26 -22.77 -8.23
C LYS A 5 -0.92 -21.71 -9.12
N SER A 6 -1.07 -22.00 -10.42
CA SER A 6 -1.70 -21.06 -11.35
C SER A 6 -3.18 -20.84 -11.04
N ALA A 7 -3.89 -21.89 -10.60
CA ALA A 7 -5.30 -21.77 -10.22
C ALA A 7 -5.46 -20.91 -8.97
N LEU A 8 -4.56 -21.05 -7.98
CA LEU A 8 -4.54 -20.20 -6.79
C LEU A 8 -4.28 -18.73 -7.16
N THR A 9 -3.29 -18.48 -8.00
CA THR A 9 -2.98 -17.12 -8.46
C THR A 9 -4.17 -16.50 -9.19
N GLU A 10 -4.83 -17.23 -10.07
CA GLU A 10 -5.99 -16.73 -10.81
C GLU A 10 -7.17 -16.44 -9.87
N HIS A 11 -7.41 -17.33 -8.90
CA HIS A 11 -8.46 -17.14 -7.91
C HIS A 11 -8.22 -15.87 -7.07
N ILE A 12 -6.99 -15.65 -6.60
CA ILE A 12 -6.62 -14.44 -5.84
C ILE A 12 -6.87 -13.18 -6.69
N LYS A 13 -6.39 -13.17 -7.94
CA LYS A 13 -6.57 -12.00 -8.80
C LYS A 13 -8.04 -11.74 -9.12
N SER A 14 -8.84 -12.78 -9.33
CA SER A 14 -10.28 -12.65 -9.53
C SER A 14 -11.00 -12.13 -8.29
N ALA A 15 -10.58 -12.54 -7.10
CA ALA A 15 -11.16 -12.07 -5.84
C ALA A 15 -10.85 -10.59 -5.57
N LEU A 16 -9.72 -10.08 -6.10
CA LEU A 16 -9.32 -8.69 -5.96
C LEU A 16 -9.88 -7.77 -7.05
N ASP A 17 -10.31 -8.30 -8.20
CA ASP A 17 -10.74 -7.51 -9.35
C ASP A 17 -11.87 -6.53 -8.98
N GLY A 18 -11.66 -5.24 -9.29
CA GLY A 18 -12.59 -4.17 -8.97
C GLY A 18 -12.51 -3.63 -7.53
N LEU A 19 -11.85 -4.33 -6.60
CA LEU A 19 -11.70 -3.84 -5.23
C LEU A 19 -10.82 -2.60 -5.19
N SER A 20 -11.27 -1.59 -4.44
CA SER A 20 -10.52 -0.37 -4.23
C SER A 20 -9.54 -0.48 -3.07
N TYR A 21 -8.39 0.18 -3.18
CA TYR A 21 -7.40 0.29 -2.12
C TYR A 21 -6.71 1.65 -2.17
N TYR A 22 -6.08 2.02 -1.07
CA TYR A 22 -5.38 3.30 -0.91
C TYR A 22 -3.87 3.07 -0.93
N HIS A 23 -3.14 3.96 -1.60
CA HIS A 23 -1.69 3.92 -1.63
C HIS A 23 -1.08 5.31 -1.75
N LEU A 24 0.21 5.41 -1.47
CA LEU A 24 0.97 6.63 -1.62
C LEU A 24 0.98 7.09 -3.09
N LYS A 25 0.67 8.37 -3.32
CA LYS A 25 0.71 8.97 -4.65
C LYS A 25 2.14 9.00 -5.16
N ASN A 26 2.32 8.67 -6.44
CA ASN A 26 3.61 8.63 -7.14
C ASN A 26 4.65 7.65 -6.55
N ASP A 27 4.26 6.76 -5.64
CA ASP A 27 5.12 5.65 -5.23
C ASP A 27 4.97 4.49 -6.23
N PRO A 28 6.03 4.09 -6.96
CA PRO A 28 5.95 2.98 -7.91
C PRO A 28 5.60 1.65 -7.26
N GLN A 29 5.86 1.50 -5.95
CA GLN A 29 5.54 0.29 -5.20
C GLN A 29 4.11 0.30 -4.64
N ARG A 30 3.37 1.42 -4.81
CA ARG A 30 2.04 1.61 -4.22
C ARG A 30 2.02 1.27 -2.73
N GLY A 31 2.98 1.81 -1.99
CA GLY A 31 3.17 1.56 -0.57
C GLY A 31 1.93 1.89 0.27
N GLU A 32 1.82 1.17 1.38
CA GLU A 32 0.70 1.27 2.31
C GLU A 32 0.79 2.60 3.08
N PRO A 33 -0.28 3.41 3.14
CA PRO A 33 -0.21 4.75 3.75
C PRO A 33 0.18 4.80 5.22
N LEU A 34 -0.27 3.87 6.06
CA LEU A 34 0.05 3.83 7.49
C LEU A 34 1.54 3.59 7.76
N GLN A 35 2.31 3.09 6.79
CA GLN A 35 3.78 2.98 6.90
C GLN A 35 4.46 4.35 7.07
N LEU A 36 3.81 5.45 6.69
CA LEU A 36 4.29 6.81 6.94
C LEU A 36 4.31 7.19 8.43
N LEU A 37 3.49 6.53 9.25
CA LEU A 37 3.41 6.83 10.68
C LEU A 37 4.76 6.60 11.37
N PRO A 38 5.19 7.54 12.24
CA PRO A 38 6.36 7.34 13.10
C PRO A 38 6.26 6.01 13.86
N ARG A 39 7.35 5.25 13.91
CA ARG A 39 7.37 3.90 14.51
C ARG A 39 6.88 3.87 15.96
N SER A 40 7.14 4.93 16.73
CA SER A 40 6.66 5.07 18.11
C SER A 40 5.14 5.17 18.24
N LEU A 41 4.44 5.65 17.20
CA LEU A 41 2.99 5.80 17.18
C LEU A 41 2.26 4.58 16.61
N ARG A 42 2.93 3.75 15.82
CA ARG A 42 2.30 2.62 15.11
C ARG A 42 1.52 1.71 16.04
N LYS A 43 2.08 1.35 17.21
CA LYS A 43 1.40 0.45 18.16
C LYS A 43 0.02 0.99 18.59
N GLN A 44 -0.09 2.29 18.81
CA GLN A 44 -1.37 2.91 19.18
C GLN A 44 -2.39 2.84 18.03
N PHE A 45 -1.96 3.09 16.80
CA PHE A 45 -2.82 3.01 15.62
C PHE A 45 -3.21 1.58 15.27
N GLU A 46 -2.31 0.61 15.40
CA GLU A 46 -2.61 -0.81 15.22
C GLU A 46 -3.74 -1.26 16.16
N ASP A 47 -3.65 -0.87 17.44
CA ASP A 47 -4.65 -1.22 18.44
C ASP A 47 -5.98 -0.50 18.18
N LEU A 48 -5.94 0.79 17.79
CA LEU A 48 -7.13 1.60 17.50
C LEU A 48 -7.90 1.12 16.26
N LEU A 49 -7.17 0.81 15.19
CA LEU A 49 -7.75 0.46 13.89
C LEU A 49 -7.92 -1.06 13.72
N SER A 50 -7.39 -1.86 14.65
CA SER A 50 -7.33 -3.33 14.55
C SER A 50 -6.66 -3.81 13.25
N VAL A 51 -5.60 -3.11 12.84
CA VAL A 51 -4.79 -3.42 11.65
C VAL A 51 -3.33 -3.63 12.04
N LYS A 52 -2.56 -4.27 11.15
CA LYS A 52 -1.11 -4.41 11.27
C LYS A 52 -0.40 -3.48 10.30
N ILE A 53 0.64 -2.80 10.79
CA ILE A 53 1.47 -1.89 9.99
C ILE A 53 2.86 -2.51 9.85
N ASP A 54 3.01 -3.34 8.83
CA ASP A 54 4.25 -4.04 8.53
C ASP A 54 5.12 -3.26 7.53
N GLY A 55 6.44 -3.43 7.65
CA GLY A 55 7.40 -2.83 6.73
C GLY A 55 7.61 -1.33 6.90
N ASP A 56 8.23 -0.71 5.89
CA ASP A 56 8.55 0.71 5.85
C ASP A 56 8.24 1.28 4.45
N ILE A 57 8.08 2.59 4.37
CA ILE A 57 7.94 3.30 3.09
C ILE A 57 9.13 3.01 2.16
N SER A 58 8.84 2.96 0.86
CA SER A 58 9.84 2.73 -0.20
C SER A 58 10.91 3.83 -0.22
N PRO A 59 12.09 3.59 -0.82
CA PRO A 59 13.11 4.64 -0.99
C PRO A 59 12.59 5.89 -1.72
N VAL A 60 11.68 5.70 -2.70
CA VAL A 60 11.06 6.80 -3.45
C VAL A 60 10.10 7.58 -2.56
N ALA A 61 9.21 6.90 -1.84
CA ALA A 61 8.29 7.54 -0.91
C ALA A 61 9.04 8.31 0.19
N ARG A 62 10.13 7.76 0.72
CA ARG A 62 11.01 8.44 1.69
C ARG A 62 11.65 9.68 1.10
N TRP A 63 12.15 9.61 -0.13
CA TRP A 63 12.73 10.78 -0.80
C TRP A 63 11.68 11.87 -1.01
N ASN A 64 10.49 11.53 -1.51
CA ASN A 64 9.39 12.47 -1.69
C ASN A 64 8.99 13.11 -0.35
N LEU A 65 8.85 12.31 0.71
CA LEU A 65 8.47 12.80 2.04
C LEU A 65 9.42 13.89 2.54
N LEU A 66 10.73 13.72 2.33
CA LEU A 66 11.74 14.67 2.79
C LEU A 66 11.83 15.91 1.89
N ASN A 67 11.78 15.75 0.58
CA ASN A 67 12.00 16.85 -0.38
C ASN A 67 10.72 17.66 -0.64
N ASP A 68 9.60 16.99 -0.89
CA ASP A 68 8.37 17.65 -1.32
C ASP A 68 7.45 18.00 -0.14
N TYR A 69 7.51 17.22 0.94
CA TYR A 69 6.62 17.38 2.10
C TYR A 69 7.35 17.86 3.36
N SER A 70 8.66 18.15 3.29
CA SER A 70 9.47 18.61 4.43
C SER A 70 9.35 17.72 5.68
N GLY A 71 9.21 16.41 5.50
CA GLY A 71 9.01 15.43 6.57
C GLY A 71 7.60 15.39 7.18
N LYS A 72 6.67 16.22 6.71
CA LYS A 72 5.28 16.26 7.20
C LYS A 72 4.46 15.14 6.56
N TYR A 73 4.51 13.96 7.17
CA TYR A 73 3.85 12.77 6.66
C TYR A 73 2.32 12.91 6.54
N GLU A 74 1.71 13.75 7.38
CA GLU A 74 0.26 14.04 7.36
C GLU A 74 -0.18 14.75 6.06
N ASN A 75 0.74 15.43 5.39
CA ASN A 75 0.47 16.11 4.13
C ASN A 75 0.71 15.21 2.91
N PHE A 76 1.23 13.99 3.10
CA PHE A 76 1.58 13.12 1.98
C PHE A 76 0.31 12.66 1.26
N ASP A 77 0.21 12.94 -0.03
CA ASP A 77 -0.97 12.61 -0.81
C ASP A 77 -1.21 11.08 -0.88
N VAL A 78 -2.42 10.67 -0.49
CA VAL A 78 -2.92 9.30 -0.63
C VAL A 78 -3.96 9.27 -1.75
N VAL A 79 -3.87 8.28 -2.63
CA VAL A 79 -4.81 8.10 -3.74
C VAL A 79 -5.53 6.75 -3.63
N GLN A 80 -6.78 6.73 -4.08
CA GLN A 80 -7.56 5.51 -4.21
C GLN A 80 -7.42 4.96 -5.64
N SER A 81 -7.09 3.68 -5.74
CA SER A 81 -7.03 2.92 -6.99
C SER A 81 -7.92 1.68 -6.88
N THR A 82 -8.16 0.98 -7.99
CA THR A 82 -8.76 -0.36 -7.94
C THR A 82 -7.86 -1.39 -8.60
N PHE A 83 -7.90 -2.62 -8.11
CA PHE A 83 -7.26 -3.72 -8.80
C PHE A 83 -8.05 -4.07 -10.08
N SER A 84 -7.34 -4.38 -11.16
CA SER A 84 -7.88 -4.79 -12.45
C SER A 84 -6.87 -5.66 -13.17
N GLN A 85 -7.23 -6.93 -13.37
CA GLN A 85 -6.45 -7.84 -14.21
C GLN A 85 -6.41 -7.36 -15.66
N ARG A 86 -7.58 -7.03 -16.23
CA ARG A 86 -7.72 -6.58 -17.62
C ARG A 86 -6.99 -5.26 -17.86
N GLY A 87 -7.11 -4.32 -16.93
CA GLY A 87 -6.45 -3.03 -16.98
C GLY A 87 -4.97 -3.06 -16.63
N ARG A 88 -4.42 -4.24 -16.25
CA ARG A 88 -3.05 -4.40 -15.72
C ARG A 88 -2.74 -3.38 -14.61
N ARG A 89 -3.72 -3.18 -13.73
CA ARG A 89 -3.65 -2.23 -12.63
C ARG A 89 -3.76 -3.03 -11.34
N GLY A 90 -2.67 -3.20 -10.61
CA GLY A 90 -2.65 -3.85 -9.30
C GLY A 90 -1.33 -3.56 -8.65
#